data_AF-A0A7Z8ZEG0-F1
#
_entry.id   AF-A0A7Z8ZEG0-F1
#
_cell.length_a   1.000
_cell.length_b   1.000
_cell.length_c   1.000
_cell.angle_alpha   90.00
_cell.angle_beta   90.00
_cell.angle_gamma   90.00
#
_symmetry.space_group_name_H-M   'P 1'
#
loop_
_entity.id
_entity.type
_entity.pdbx_description
1 polymer ?
#
loop_
_entity_poly.entity_id
_entity_poly.type
_entity_poly.pdbx_seq_one_letter_code
_entity_poly.pdbx_strand_id
1 'polypeptide(L)'
;MGIIATRSVDKQVTGLKELLVQHEARIRNGMKAYTLLEELRAGSKDQAVRDEFNSVKKDLGYGLLLKRYTPNVSDATEAQIALATKDSIPRVAPLYFAFRIMVACGILMLGIIAASFWTVIRNQVGEKKWLLRIALYAIPLPWIAIESGWFVAEYGRQPWAIGEVLPTAVANSSLTAADLIFSMLLICGLYTLFLVAELYLMFKFARRGPSSLKTGRYHFEQSSATTQPAR
;
A
#
# COMPACT_ATOMS: atom_id res chain seq x y z
N MET A 1 10.75 -2.37 -19.33
CA MET A 1 10.36 -1.62 -18.12
C MET A 1 10.25 -0.10 -18.34
N GLY A 2 10.83 0.49 -19.41
CA GLY A 2 10.78 1.94 -19.68
C GLY A 2 9.37 2.55 -19.72
N ILE A 3 8.42 1.99 -20.46
CA ILE A 3 7.06 2.56 -20.52
C ILE A 3 6.37 2.60 -19.14
N ILE A 4 6.59 1.58 -18.30
CA ILE A 4 5.94 1.49 -16.97
C ILE A 4 6.61 2.45 -15.97
N ALA A 5 7.95 2.54 -16.00
CA ALA A 5 8.71 3.32 -15.02
C ALA A 5 8.92 4.79 -15.43
N THR A 6 9.22 5.06 -16.71
CA THR A 6 9.59 6.38 -17.23
C THR A 6 8.54 6.99 -18.15
N ARG A 7 7.44 6.28 -18.44
CA ARG A 7 6.38 6.69 -19.39
C ARG A 7 6.94 7.08 -20.76
N SER A 8 8.09 6.51 -21.13
CA SER A 8 8.84 6.82 -22.33
C SER A 8 9.44 5.55 -22.90
N VAL A 9 9.57 5.51 -24.23
CA VAL A 9 10.22 4.42 -24.96
C VAL A 9 11.74 4.57 -25.00
N ASP A 10 12.26 5.79 -24.78
CA ASP A 10 13.68 6.11 -24.96
C ASP A 10 14.43 6.38 -23.65
N LYS A 11 13.72 6.68 -22.54
CA LYS A 11 14.35 6.97 -21.25
C LYS A 11 14.79 5.68 -20.55
N GLN A 12 16.07 5.65 -20.18
CA GLN A 12 16.64 4.56 -19.37
C GLN A 12 16.15 4.60 -17.92
N VAL A 13 16.04 3.42 -17.31
CA VAL A 13 15.66 3.27 -15.91
C VAL A 13 16.92 3.39 -15.06
N THR A 14 16.98 4.43 -14.23
CA THR A 14 18.11 4.71 -13.33
C THR A 14 18.34 3.56 -12.35
N GLY A 15 19.59 3.16 -12.17
CA GLY A 15 19.97 2.12 -11.22
C GLY A 15 20.00 2.63 -9.78
N LEU A 16 19.95 1.71 -8.81
CA LEU A 16 20.01 2.06 -7.38
C LEU A 16 21.30 2.81 -7.00
N LYS A 17 22.44 2.44 -7.60
CA LYS A 17 23.73 3.07 -7.30
C LYS A 17 23.74 4.56 -7.68
N GLU A 18 23.18 4.88 -8.84
CA GLU A 18 23.07 6.26 -9.33
C GLU A 18 22.08 7.07 -8.48
N LEU A 19 20.96 6.47 -8.09
CA LEU A 19 19.98 7.10 -7.21
C LEU A 19 20.57 7.44 -5.83
N LEU A 20 21.38 6.54 -5.26
CA LEU A 20 22.04 6.82 -3.98
C LEU A 20 22.98 8.01 -4.06
N VAL A 21 23.77 8.12 -5.14
CA VAL A 21 24.65 9.29 -5.36
C VAL A 21 23.84 10.58 -5.48
N GLN A 22 22.72 10.54 -6.21
CA GLN A 22 21.81 11.69 -6.32
C GLN A 22 21.20 12.06 -4.96
N HIS A 23 20.76 11.07 -4.19
CA HIS A 23 20.18 11.29 -2.87
C HIS A 23 21.20 11.85 -1.88
N GLU A 24 22.45 11.40 -1.91
CA GLU A 24 23.52 11.96 -1.07
C GLU A 24 23.73 13.44 -1.36
N ALA A 25 23.80 13.82 -2.64
CA ALA A 25 23.93 15.22 -3.05
C ALA A 25 22.72 16.06 -2.59
N ARG A 26 21.50 15.51 -2.72
CA ARG A 26 20.27 16.18 -2.23
C ARG A 26 20.23 16.30 -0.72
N ILE A 27 20.73 15.31 0.04
CA ILE A 27 20.83 15.38 1.50
C ILE A 27 21.77 16.50 1.91
N ARG A 28 22.96 16.59 1.30
CA ARG A 28 23.91 17.69 1.56
C ARG A 28 23.34 19.05 1.20
N ASN A 29 22.60 19.16 0.09
CA ASN A 29 21.91 20.40 -0.27
C ASN A 29 20.77 20.74 0.71
N GLY A 30 20.05 19.72 1.18
CA GLY A 30 19.01 19.81 2.19
C GLY A 30 19.54 20.27 3.56
N MET A 31 20.77 19.91 3.93
CA MET A 31 21.43 20.43 5.13
C MET A 31 21.62 21.95 5.03
N LYS A 32 22.10 22.46 3.88
CA LYS A 32 22.23 23.91 3.64
C LYS A 32 20.87 24.61 3.71
N ALA A 33 19.85 24.03 3.06
CA ALA A 33 18.49 24.53 3.11
C ALA A 33 17.94 24.60 4.55
N TYR A 34 18.29 23.61 5.40
CA TYR A 34 17.91 23.60 6.80
C TYR A 34 18.61 24.71 7.61
N THR A 35 19.92 24.92 7.40
CA THR A 35 20.65 26.01 8.06
C THR A 35 20.04 27.37 7.72
N LEU A 36 19.79 27.64 6.43
CA LEU A 36 19.14 28.87 5.98
C LEU A 36 17.72 29.02 6.55
N LEU A 37 16.99 27.91 6.71
CA LEU A 37 15.66 27.92 7.35
C LEU A 37 15.74 28.32 8.82
N GLU A 38 16.73 27.83 9.57
CA GLU A 38 16.92 28.22 10.97
C GLU A 38 17.33 29.69 11.10
N GLU A 39 18.17 30.21 10.20
CA GLU A 39 18.51 31.65 10.15
C GLU A 39 17.28 32.53 9.88
N LEU A 40 16.43 32.12 8.93
CA LEU A 40 15.17 32.81 8.65
C LEU A 40 14.18 32.71 9.82
N ARG A 41 14.13 31.56 10.51
CA ARG A 41 13.29 31.35 11.71
C ARG A 41 13.77 32.17 12.91
N ALA A 42 15.09 32.36 13.04
CA ALA A 42 15.70 33.21 14.06
C ALA A 42 15.44 34.71 13.83
N GLY A 43 14.81 35.08 12.71
CA GLY A 43 14.35 36.44 12.44
C GLY A 43 15.23 37.23 11.46
N SER A 44 16.15 36.59 10.74
CA SER A 44 16.92 37.27 9.69
C SER A 44 15.99 37.86 8.62
N LYS A 45 16.25 39.13 8.26
CA LYS A 45 15.51 39.87 7.22
C LYS A 45 16.31 40.04 5.93
N ASP A 46 17.48 39.42 5.84
CA ASP A 46 18.35 39.56 4.69
C ASP A 46 17.73 38.95 3.44
N GLN A 47 17.63 39.76 2.39
CA GLN A 47 17.03 39.33 1.12
C GLN A 47 17.88 38.23 0.45
N ALA A 48 19.21 38.31 0.57
CA ALA A 48 20.13 37.30 0.04
C ALA A 48 19.87 35.91 0.64
N VAL A 49 19.65 35.82 1.95
CA VAL A 49 19.34 34.55 2.66
C VAL A 49 18.02 33.96 2.18
N ARG A 50 17.01 34.81 1.96
CA ARG A 50 15.71 34.39 1.42
C ARG A 50 15.82 33.87 -0.01
N ASP A 51 16.58 34.54 -0.85
CA ASP A 51 16.78 34.16 -2.25
C ASP A 51 17.57 32.85 -2.35
N GLU A 52 18.62 32.70 -1.53
CA GLU A 52 19.38 31.46 -1.44
C GLU A 52 18.50 30.31 -0.94
N PHE A 53 17.73 30.50 0.15
CA PHE A 53 16.79 29.51 0.66
C PHE A 53 15.77 29.10 -0.41
N ASN A 54 15.21 30.06 -1.15
CA ASN A 54 14.26 29.78 -2.22
C ASN A 54 14.85 28.93 -3.35
N SER A 55 16.16 28.99 -3.59
CA SER A 55 16.85 28.18 -4.60
C SER A 55 17.07 26.72 -4.15
N VAL A 56 17.26 26.48 -2.85
CA VAL A 56 17.59 25.15 -2.28
C VAL A 56 16.43 24.46 -1.55
N LYS A 57 15.33 25.16 -1.24
CA LYS A 57 14.18 24.63 -0.46
C LYS A 57 13.57 23.33 -1.01
N LYS A 58 13.73 23.07 -2.32
CA LYS A 58 13.29 21.84 -3.00
C LYS A 58 13.90 20.57 -2.41
N ASP A 59 15.08 20.66 -1.79
CA ASP A 59 15.79 19.53 -1.20
C ASP A 59 15.72 19.52 0.34
N LEU A 60 14.95 20.44 0.94
CA LEU A 60 14.79 20.53 2.39
C LEU A 60 14.32 19.20 3.01
N GLY A 61 13.42 18.49 2.33
CA GLY A 61 12.93 17.19 2.80
C GLY A 61 14.04 16.15 2.93
N TYR A 62 15.06 16.18 2.06
CA TYR A 62 16.21 15.29 2.16
C TYR A 62 17.11 15.64 3.35
N GLY A 63 17.23 16.91 3.70
CA GLY A 63 17.87 17.33 4.96
C GLY A 63 17.16 16.75 6.19
N LEU A 64 15.82 16.69 6.17
CA LEU A 64 15.04 16.13 7.27
C LEU A 64 15.23 14.62 7.48
N LEU A 65 15.77 13.87 6.50
CA LEU A 65 16.12 12.45 6.71
C LEU A 65 17.18 12.28 7.81
N LEU A 66 18.04 13.28 7.99
CA LEU A 66 19.08 13.28 9.02
C LEU A 66 18.51 13.44 10.44
N LYS A 67 17.30 14.00 10.61
CA LYS A 67 16.66 14.16 11.93
C LYS A 67 16.46 12.85 12.68
N ARG A 68 16.46 11.72 11.97
CA ARG A 68 16.40 10.40 12.58
C ARG A 68 17.68 10.03 13.34
N TYR A 69 18.82 10.57 12.95
CA TYR A 69 20.14 10.22 13.50
C TYR A 69 20.75 11.32 14.35
N THR A 70 20.35 12.58 14.12
CA THR A 70 20.90 13.75 14.82
C THR A 70 19.77 14.78 15.04
N PRO A 71 19.73 15.45 16.20
CA PRO A 71 18.77 16.54 16.42
C PRO A 71 19.09 17.78 15.55
N ASN A 72 20.37 18.03 15.26
CA ASN A 72 20.85 19.19 14.50
C ASN A 72 21.35 18.75 13.12
N VAL A 73 20.54 19.00 12.09
CA VAL A 73 20.82 18.59 10.71
C VAL A 73 22.11 19.22 10.17
N SER A 74 22.49 20.41 10.62
CA SER A 74 23.70 21.13 10.19
C SER A 74 25.01 20.43 10.55
N ASP A 75 25.02 19.69 11.66
CA ASP A 75 26.24 19.14 12.27
C ASP A 75 26.37 17.63 12.01
N ALA A 76 25.63 17.12 11.02
CA ALA A 76 25.62 15.70 10.70
C ALA A 76 27.00 15.23 10.23
N THR A 77 27.48 14.15 10.84
CA THR A 77 28.74 13.50 10.46
C THR A 77 28.61 12.77 9.12
N GLU A 78 29.74 12.57 8.43
CA GLU A 78 29.80 11.80 7.18
C GLU A 78 29.20 10.38 7.32
N ALA A 79 29.39 9.74 8.48
CA ALA A 79 28.79 8.45 8.77
C ALA A 79 27.25 8.52 8.82
N GLN A 80 26.69 9.58 9.42
CA GLN A 80 25.24 9.79 9.48
C GLN A 80 24.66 10.12 8.10
N ILE A 81 25.37 10.88 7.27
CA ILE A 81 24.98 11.16 5.89
C ILE A 81 24.94 9.87 5.06
N ALA A 82 25.96 9.01 5.19
CA ALA A 82 25.99 7.72 4.49
C ALA A 82 24.83 6.80 4.94
N LEU A 83 24.53 6.76 6.25
CA LEU A 83 23.39 6.00 6.78
C LEU A 83 22.04 6.54 6.26
N ALA A 84 21.82 7.85 6.32
CA ALA A 84 20.60 8.47 5.82
C ALA A 84 20.43 8.27 4.31
N THR A 85 21.52 8.32 3.54
CA THR A 85 21.51 8.04 2.11
C THR A 85 21.11 6.59 1.84
N LYS A 86 21.66 5.63 2.58
CA LYS A 86 21.28 4.22 2.44
C LYS A 86 19.82 3.96 2.81
N ASP A 87 19.33 4.59 3.87
CA ASP A 87 17.95 4.47 4.35
C ASP A 87 16.94 5.31 3.54
N SER A 88 17.42 6.13 2.59
CA SER A 88 16.58 6.93 1.69
C SER A 88 15.79 6.09 0.68
N ILE A 89 16.15 4.81 0.52
CA ILE A 89 15.52 3.87 -0.40
C ILE A 89 14.94 2.69 0.41
N PRO A 90 13.68 2.30 0.19
CA PRO A 90 13.07 1.21 0.93
C PRO A 90 13.67 -0.15 0.52
N ARG A 91 13.47 -1.18 1.35
CA ARG A 91 13.94 -2.52 1.02
C ARG A 91 13.21 -3.04 -0.22
N VAL A 92 13.98 -3.38 -1.25
CA VAL A 92 13.44 -3.80 -2.56
C VAL A 92 12.85 -5.21 -2.56
N ALA A 93 13.33 -6.11 -1.70
CA ALA A 93 12.89 -7.51 -1.71
C ALA A 93 11.39 -7.68 -1.34
N PRO A 94 10.86 -7.11 -0.25
CA PRO A 94 9.43 -7.18 0.05
C PRO A 94 8.56 -6.59 -1.07
N LEU A 95 8.97 -5.45 -1.66
CA LEU A 95 8.26 -4.82 -2.77
C LEU A 95 8.20 -5.73 -4.00
N TYR A 96 9.32 -6.36 -4.34
CA TYR A 96 9.40 -7.29 -5.46
C TYR A 96 8.45 -8.47 -5.29
N PHE A 97 8.41 -9.10 -4.11
CA PHE A 97 7.52 -10.24 -3.87
C PHE A 97 6.04 -9.83 -3.83
N ALA A 98 5.71 -8.74 -3.14
CA ALA A 98 4.33 -8.23 -3.09
C ALA A 98 3.80 -7.87 -4.49
N PHE A 99 4.63 -7.22 -5.32
CA PHE A 99 4.27 -6.91 -6.71
C PHE A 99 3.99 -8.19 -7.52
N ARG A 100 4.81 -9.24 -7.37
CA ARG A 100 4.59 -10.50 -8.09
C ARG A 100 3.33 -11.23 -7.64
N ILE A 101 3.04 -11.22 -6.34
CA ILE A 101 1.80 -11.80 -5.80
C ILE A 101 0.60 -11.07 -6.42
N MET A 102 0.60 -9.73 -6.39
CA MET A 102 -0.45 -8.90 -7.00
C MET A 102 -0.66 -9.24 -8.49
N VAL A 103 0.41 -9.28 -9.28
CA VAL A 103 0.33 -9.58 -10.72
C VAL A 103 -0.14 -11.01 -10.97
N ALA A 104 0.36 -11.99 -10.20
CA ALA A 104 -0.06 -13.38 -10.33
C ALA A 104 -1.54 -13.55 -10.02
N CYS A 105 -2.04 -12.96 -8.92
CA CYS A 105 -3.46 -12.96 -8.60
C CYS A 105 -4.28 -12.28 -9.70
N GLY A 106 -3.82 -11.14 -10.25
CA GLY A 106 -4.49 -10.43 -11.34
C GLY A 106 -4.64 -11.28 -12.61
N ILE A 107 -3.57 -11.94 -13.04
CA ILE A 107 -3.58 -12.81 -14.22
C ILE A 107 -4.50 -14.03 -13.99
N LEU A 108 -4.44 -14.65 -12.81
CA LEU A 108 -5.30 -15.78 -12.45
C LEU A 108 -6.79 -15.38 -12.47
N MET A 109 -7.13 -14.24 -11.85
CA MET A 109 -8.50 -13.72 -11.85
C MET A 109 -8.99 -13.41 -13.26
N LEU A 110 -8.16 -12.78 -14.10
CA LEU A 110 -8.49 -12.50 -15.49
C LEU A 110 -8.81 -13.80 -16.25
N GLY A 111 -8.00 -14.84 -16.07
CA GLY A 111 -8.25 -16.16 -16.68
C GLY A 111 -9.57 -16.78 -16.22
N ILE A 112 -9.88 -16.73 -14.93
CA ILE A 112 -11.11 -17.28 -14.35
C ILE A 112 -12.34 -16.51 -14.85
N ILE A 113 -12.28 -15.17 -14.88
CA ILE A 113 -13.37 -14.32 -15.37
C ILE A 113 -13.57 -14.54 -16.87
N ALA A 114 -12.51 -14.56 -17.67
CA ALA A 114 -12.61 -14.80 -19.11
C ALA A 114 -13.20 -16.19 -19.42
N ALA A 115 -12.78 -17.23 -18.70
CA ALA A 115 -13.33 -18.58 -18.86
C ALA A 115 -14.81 -18.66 -18.45
N SER A 116 -15.18 -18.01 -17.34
CA SER A 116 -16.57 -17.94 -16.87
C SER A 116 -17.46 -17.16 -17.85
N PHE A 117 -16.96 -16.03 -18.34
CA PHE A 117 -17.62 -15.24 -19.38
C PHE A 117 -17.83 -16.05 -20.66
N TRP A 118 -16.84 -16.84 -21.07
CA TRP A 118 -16.96 -17.72 -22.23
C TRP A 118 -18.07 -18.76 -22.08
N THR A 119 -18.27 -19.32 -20.88
CA THR A 119 -19.39 -20.24 -20.63
C THR A 119 -20.75 -19.55 -20.68
N VAL A 120 -20.82 -18.28 -20.28
CA VAL A 120 -22.05 -17.48 -20.35
C VAL A 120 -22.43 -17.22 -21.80
N ILE A 121 -21.50 -16.76 -22.65
CA ILE A 121 -21.80 -16.49 -24.07
C ILE A 121 -22.18 -17.74 -24.86
N ARG A 122 -21.72 -18.93 -24.44
CA ARG A 122 -22.07 -20.22 -25.06
C ARG A 122 -23.33 -20.84 -24.47
N ASN A 123 -23.97 -20.19 -23.49
CA ASN A 123 -25.11 -20.72 -22.75
C ASN A 123 -24.86 -22.11 -22.10
N GLN A 124 -23.62 -22.33 -21.62
CA GLN A 124 -23.16 -23.58 -20.99
C GLN A 124 -22.90 -23.38 -19.48
N VAL A 125 -23.65 -22.49 -18.84
CA VAL A 125 -23.48 -22.15 -17.43
C VAL A 125 -23.86 -23.35 -16.57
N GLY A 126 -22.98 -23.75 -15.64
CA GLY A 126 -23.23 -24.86 -14.73
C GLY A 126 -22.72 -26.23 -15.20
N GLU A 127 -22.37 -26.38 -16.48
CA GLU A 127 -21.91 -27.67 -17.03
C GLU A 127 -20.51 -28.05 -16.54
N LYS A 128 -19.57 -27.08 -16.57
CA LYS A 128 -18.16 -27.31 -16.22
C LYS A 128 -17.93 -27.18 -14.71
N LYS A 129 -18.17 -28.27 -13.96
CA LYS A 129 -18.01 -28.31 -12.49
C LYS A 129 -16.63 -27.88 -11.98
N TRP A 130 -15.56 -28.12 -12.73
CA TRP A 130 -14.20 -27.71 -12.33
C TRP A 130 -14.06 -26.18 -12.31
N LEU A 131 -14.66 -25.47 -13.26
CA LEU A 131 -14.62 -24.02 -13.35
C LEU A 131 -15.38 -23.37 -12.18
N LEU A 132 -16.53 -23.95 -11.81
CA LEU A 132 -17.30 -23.50 -10.64
C LEU A 132 -16.51 -23.68 -9.34
N ARG A 133 -15.78 -24.79 -9.18
CA ARG A 133 -14.93 -25.03 -8.02
C ARG A 133 -13.77 -24.04 -7.96
N ILE A 134 -13.12 -23.77 -9.09
CA ILE A 134 -12.04 -22.76 -9.14
C ILE A 134 -12.59 -21.38 -8.80
N ALA A 135 -13.74 -20.98 -9.35
CA ALA A 135 -14.37 -19.71 -9.04
C ALA A 135 -14.70 -19.56 -7.53
N LEU A 136 -15.15 -20.65 -6.89
CA LEU A 136 -15.40 -20.68 -5.45
C LEU A 136 -14.11 -20.52 -4.63
N TYR A 137 -13.03 -21.23 -4.98
CA TYR A 137 -11.75 -21.13 -4.26
C TYR A 137 -10.98 -19.86 -4.57
N ALA A 138 -11.30 -19.18 -5.67
CA ALA A 138 -10.69 -17.92 -6.07
C ALA A 138 -11.26 -16.71 -5.31
N ILE A 139 -12.31 -16.89 -4.50
CA ILE A 139 -12.91 -15.80 -3.71
C ILE A 139 -11.86 -14.98 -2.96
N PRO A 140 -10.85 -15.54 -2.26
CA PRO A 140 -9.87 -14.71 -1.53
C PRO A 140 -8.86 -13.94 -2.40
N LEU A 141 -8.71 -14.27 -3.70
CA LEU A 141 -7.67 -13.71 -4.56
C LEU A 141 -7.75 -12.18 -4.75
N PRO A 142 -8.93 -11.54 -4.94
CA PRO A 142 -9.03 -10.09 -5.04
C PRO A 142 -8.54 -9.39 -3.77
N TRP A 143 -8.86 -9.91 -2.58
CA TRP A 143 -8.40 -9.36 -1.30
C TRP A 143 -6.87 -9.42 -1.21
N ILE A 144 -6.26 -10.57 -1.50
CA ILE A 144 -4.80 -10.73 -1.47
C ILE A 144 -4.12 -9.78 -2.48
N ALA A 145 -4.68 -9.64 -3.67
CA ALA A 145 -4.16 -8.76 -4.71
C ALA A 145 -4.21 -7.29 -4.30
N ILE A 146 -5.33 -6.84 -3.74
CA ILE A 146 -5.53 -5.46 -3.32
C ILE A 146 -4.62 -5.10 -2.14
N GLU A 147 -4.52 -5.96 -1.12
CA GLU A 147 -3.62 -5.74 0.02
C GLU A 147 -2.15 -5.70 -0.42
N SER A 148 -1.76 -6.60 -1.33
CA SER A 148 -0.41 -6.59 -1.91
C SER A 148 -0.14 -5.33 -2.72
N GLY A 149 -1.13 -4.83 -3.47
CA GLY A 149 -1.04 -3.59 -4.23
C GLY A 149 -0.89 -2.35 -3.33
N TRP A 150 -1.68 -2.27 -2.26
CA TRP A 150 -1.54 -1.23 -1.24
C TRP A 150 -0.18 -1.26 -0.57
N PHE A 151 0.32 -2.45 -0.22
CA PHE A 151 1.67 -2.60 0.33
C PHE A 151 2.73 -2.07 -0.65
N VAL A 152 2.65 -2.42 -1.93
CA VAL A 152 3.58 -1.93 -2.97
C VAL A 152 3.54 -0.40 -3.08
N ALA A 153 2.34 0.20 -3.04
CA ALA A 153 2.18 1.65 -3.15
C ALA A 153 2.69 2.40 -1.92
N GLU A 154 2.28 1.97 -0.72
CA GLU A 154 2.59 2.69 0.53
C GLU A 154 4.00 2.40 1.03
N TYR A 155 4.43 1.13 1.03
CA TYR A 155 5.80 0.79 1.39
C TYR A 155 6.81 1.29 0.34
N GLY A 156 6.39 1.37 -0.93
CA GLY A 156 7.23 1.87 -2.03
C GLY A 156 7.61 3.34 -1.89
N ARG A 157 6.82 4.13 -1.17
CA ARG A 157 7.11 5.55 -0.87
C ARG A 157 7.97 5.74 0.37
N GLN A 158 8.17 4.71 1.21
CA GLN A 158 9.06 4.83 2.37
C GLN A 158 10.47 5.24 1.90
N PRO A 159 11.15 6.17 2.59
CA PRO A 159 10.89 6.69 3.93
C PRO A 159 10.02 7.96 3.99
N TRP A 160 9.25 8.27 2.95
CA TRP A 160 8.50 9.52 2.84
C TRP A 160 7.02 9.38 3.23
N ALA A 161 6.56 10.24 4.14
CA ALA A 161 5.13 10.46 4.38
C ALA A 161 4.54 11.29 3.24
N ILE A 162 5.22 12.39 2.89
CA ILE A 162 4.97 13.19 1.69
C ILE A 162 6.22 13.10 0.83
N GLY A 163 6.08 12.58 -0.40
CA GLY A 163 7.19 12.28 -1.30
C GLY A 163 8.18 13.44 -1.41
N GLU A 164 9.46 13.16 -1.14
CA GLU A 164 10.59 14.11 -1.21
C GLU A 164 10.51 15.35 -0.30
N VAL A 165 9.44 15.50 0.49
CA VAL A 165 9.18 16.69 1.31
C VAL A 165 9.24 16.38 2.79
N LEU A 166 8.52 15.35 3.26
CA LEU A 166 8.38 15.06 4.68
C LEU A 166 8.67 13.57 4.97
N PRO A 167 9.77 13.26 5.67
CA PRO A 167 10.06 11.90 6.12
C PRO A 167 9.07 11.35 7.15
N THR A 168 8.82 10.05 7.13
CA THR A 168 7.91 9.37 8.08
C THR A 168 8.37 9.48 9.54
N ALA A 169 9.67 9.45 9.78
CA ALA A 169 10.25 9.58 11.13
C ALA A 169 10.06 10.98 11.76
N VAL A 170 9.70 11.99 10.96
CA VAL A 170 9.48 13.37 11.41
C VAL A 170 7.98 13.71 11.44
N ALA A 171 7.15 12.95 10.73
CA ALA A 171 5.73 13.22 10.58
C ALA A 171 4.86 12.69 11.73
N ASN A 172 5.43 11.98 12.71
CA ASN A 172 4.70 11.38 13.81
C ASN A 172 4.44 12.35 14.97
N SER A 173 3.38 12.07 15.73
CA SER A 173 3.07 12.81 16.95
C SER A 173 4.01 12.41 18.10
N SER A 174 4.31 13.36 18.98
CA SER A 174 5.09 13.12 20.22
C SER A 174 4.24 12.43 21.28
N LEU A 175 4.06 11.11 21.16
CA LEU A 175 3.29 10.27 22.10
C LEU A 175 4.19 9.25 22.79
N THR A 176 3.75 8.75 23.95
CA THR A 176 4.44 7.66 24.64
C THR A 176 4.14 6.32 23.96
N ALA A 177 5.06 5.36 24.09
CA ALA A 177 4.85 4.01 23.56
C ALA A 177 3.65 3.31 24.22
N ALA A 178 3.34 3.63 25.49
CA ALA A 178 2.23 3.04 26.23
C ALA A 178 0.88 3.42 25.63
N ASP A 179 0.66 4.71 25.31
CA ASP A 179 -0.58 5.19 24.69
C ASP A 179 -0.80 4.54 23.31
N LEU A 180 0.28 4.39 22.54
CA LEU A 180 0.25 3.77 21.22
C LEU A 180 -0.09 2.27 21.32
N ILE A 181 0.56 1.53 22.21
CA ILE A 181 0.31 0.09 22.37
C ILE A 181 -1.12 -0.15 22.88
N PHE A 182 -1.58 0.64 23.85
CA PHE A 182 -2.93 0.53 24.39
C PHE A 182 -3.98 0.75 23.29
N SER A 183 -3.88 1.86 22.55
CA SER A 183 -4.82 2.16 21.46
C SER A 183 -4.76 1.13 20.33
N MET A 184 -3.57 0.67 19.94
CA MET A 184 -3.40 -0.37 18.94
C MET A 184 -4.06 -1.69 19.36
N LEU A 185 -3.82 -2.15 20.59
CA LEU A 185 -4.43 -3.39 21.10
C LEU A 185 -5.96 -3.28 21.18
N LEU A 186 -6.47 -2.13 21.62
CA LEU A 186 -7.90 -1.89 21.69
C LEU A 186 -8.54 -1.96 20.29
N ILE A 187 -7.98 -1.24 19.32
CA ILE A 187 -8.50 -1.20 17.94
C ILE A 187 -8.37 -2.57 17.28
N CYS A 188 -7.20 -3.22 17.36
CA CYS A 188 -7.00 -4.55 16.80
C CYS A 188 -7.92 -5.60 17.44
N GLY A 189 -8.12 -5.54 18.75
CA GLY A 189 -9.02 -6.43 19.47
C GLY A 189 -10.48 -6.28 19.00
N LEU A 190 -10.95 -5.04 18.89
CA LEU A 190 -12.30 -4.75 18.38
C LEU A 190 -12.46 -5.17 16.91
N TYR A 191 -11.48 -4.85 16.05
CA TYR A 191 -11.52 -5.26 14.64
C TYR A 191 -11.53 -6.77 14.48
N THR A 192 -10.79 -7.50 15.32
CA THR A 192 -10.80 -8.97 15.31
C THR A 192 -12.15 -9.52 15.72
N LEU A 193 -12.77 -8.98 16.78
CA LEU A 193 -14.11 -9.38 17.22
C LEU A 193 -15.15 -9.13 16.11
N PHE A 194 -15.12 -7.96 15.48
CA PHE A 194 -16.04 -7.62 14.39
C PHE A 194 -15.81 -8.49 13.16
N LEU A 195 -14.56 -8.78 12.79
CA LEU A 195 -14.25 -9.65 11.68
C LEU A 195 -14.80 -11.07 11.90
N VAL A 196 -14.66 -11.63 13.11
CA VAL A 196 -15.23 -12.96 13.44
C VAL A 196 -16.76 -12.94 13.35
N ALA A 197 -17.41 -11.91 13.90
CA ALA A 197 -18.85 -11.77 13.86
C ALA A 197 -19.37 -11.61 12.41
N GLU A 198 -18.71 -10.76 11.61
CA GLU A 198 -19.03 -10.52 10.21
C GLU A 198 -18.86 -11.80 9.38
N LEU A 199 -17.71 -12.48 9.48
CA LEU A 199 -17.46 -13.72 8.75
C LEU A 199 -18.48 -14.80 9.13
N TYR A 200 -18.83 -14.92 10.41
CA TYR A 200 -19.88 -15.83 10.85
C TYR A 200 -21.22 -15.53 10.16
N LEU A 201 -21.64 -14.26 10.13
CA LEU A 201 -22.88 -13.86 9.47
C LEU A 201 -22.81 -14.06 7.95
N MET A 202 -21.71 -13.66 7.29
CA MET A 202 -21.51 -13.87 5.86
C MET A 202 -21.61 -15.36 5.51
N PHE A 203 -20.90 -16.25 6.20
CA PHE A 203 -20.97 -17.69 5.94
C PHE A 203 -22.35 -18.26 6.26
N LYS A 204 -23.00 -17.83 7.35
CA LYS A 204 -24.34 -18.28 7.73
C LYS A 204 -25.38 -17.95 6.66
N PHE A 205 -25.39 -16.71 6.16
CA PHE A 205 -26.35 -16.28 5.15
C PHE A 205 -25.99 -16.78 3.75
N ALA A 206 -24.71 -16.80 3.37
CA ALA A 206 -24.27 -17.38 2.11
C ALA A 206 -24.63 -18.87 1.98
N ARG A 207 -24.54 -19.65 3.06
CA ARG A 207 -24.96 -21.07 3.08
C ARG A 207 -26.47 -21.26 3.04
N ARG A 208 -27.26 -20.35 3.64
CA ARG A 208 -28.73 -20.38 3.53
C ARG A 208 -29.21 -19.96 2.15
N GLY A 209 -28.44 -19.13 1.44
CA GLY A 209 -28.81 -18.59 0.15
C GLY A 209 -30.12 -17.78 0.24
N PRO A 210 -30.94 -17.76 -0.82
CA PRO A 210 -32.14 -16.92 -0.87
C PRO A 210 -33.24 -17.34 0.11
N SER A 211 -33.17 -18.53 0.71
CA SER A 211 -34.09 -18.96 1.77
C SER A 211 -34.01 -18.14 3.07
N SER A 212 -33.04 -17.22 3.19
CA SER A 212 -33.05 -16.24 4.29
C SER A 212 -34.16 -15.19 4.15
N LEU A 213 -34.74 -15.04 2.96
CA LEU A 213 -35.75 -14.03 2.65
C LEU A 213 -37.18 -14.44 3.04
N LYS A 214 -37.45 -15.72 3.30
CA LYS A 214 -38.77 -16.24 3.73
C LYS A 214 -39.89 -15.96 2.73
N THR A 215 -39.65 -16.15 1.43
CA THR A 215 -40.66 -15.87 0.39
C THR A 215 -41.54 -17.08 0.05
N GLY A 216 -41.22 -18.26 0.58
CA GLY A 216 -41.90 -19.53 0.34
C GLY A 216 -41.48 -20.24 -0.95
N ARG A 217 -40.49 -19.73 -1.69
CA ARG A 217 -40.14 -20.18 -3.06
C ARG A 217 -38.82 -20.94 -3.15
N TYR A 218 -37.98 -20.88 -2.12
CA TYR A 218 -36.60 -21.34 -2.20
C TYR A 218 -36.37 -22.72 -1.55
N HIS A 219 -35.22 -23.33 -1.83
CA HIS A 219 -34.90 -24.72 -1.49
C HIS A 219 -35.19 -25.13 -0.02
N PHE A 220 -34.84 -24.29 0.97
CA PHE A 220 -35.09 -24.60 2.39
C PHE A 220 -36.48 -24.17 2.90
N GLU A 221 -37.33 -23.60 2.05
CA GLU A 221 -38.69 -23.16 2.38
C GLU A 221 -39.75 -24.10 1.79
N GLN A 222 -39.41 -24.83 0.73
CA GLN A 222 -40.28 -25.83 0.13
C GLN A 222 -40.37 -27.06 1.06
N SER A 223 -41.59 -27.39 1.48
CA SER A 223 -41.85 -28.65 2.20
C SER A 223 -41.80 -29.80 1.19
N SER A 224 -41.13 -30.91 1.51
CA SER A 224 -40.91 -32.08 0.65
C SER A 224 -42.18 -32.77 0.11
N ALA A 225 -43.37 -32.25 0.43
CA ALA A 225 -44.68 -32.78 0.07
C ALA A 225 -45.09 -32.50 -1.40
N THR A 226 -44.39 -31.62 -2.13
CA THR A 226 -44.72 -31.30 -3.54
C THR A 226 -43.94 -32.16 -4.54
N THR A 227 -43.75 -33.44 -4.26
CA THR A 227 -43.27 -34.42 -5.26
C THR A 227 -44.43 -35.34 -5.64
N GLN A 228 -45.45 -34.78 -6.29
CA GLN A 228 -46.49 -35.58 -6.92
C GLN A 228 -46.17 -35.61 -8.43
N PRO A 229 -45.94 -36.79 -9.05
CA PRO A 229 -45.65 -36.85 -10.47
C PRO A 229 -46.92 -36.48 -11.24
N ALA A 230 -46.86 -35.41 -12.03
CA ALA A 230 -47.84 -35.20 -13.07
C ALA A 230 -47.63 -36.29 -14.13
N ARG A 231 -48.71 -37.05 -14.38
CA ARG A 231 -48.86 -38.05 -15.44
C ARG A 231 -48.47 -37.50 -16.82
#